data_AF-A0A973XST7-F1
#
_entry.id   AF-A0A973XST7-F1
#
_cell.length_a   1.000
_cell.length_b   1.000
_cell.length_c   1.000
_cell.angle_alpha   90.00
_cell.angle_beta   90.00
_cell.angle_gamma   90.00
#
_symmetry.space_group_name_H-M   'P 1'
#
loop_
_entity.id
_entity.type
_entity.pdbx_description
1 polymer ?
#
loop_
_entity_poly.entity_id
_entity_poly.type
_entity_poly.pdbx_seq_one_letter_code
_entity_poly.pdbx_strand_id
1 'polypeptide(L)' 'MPETSTRRYFWIMTVHTDGTESTLKNTCDVAAGTTRDEVYDSIRAFVAEQIGRSDFVTAFFHLAPNEL' A
#
# COMPACT_ATOMS: atom_id res chain seq x y z
N MET A 1 -2.03 24.65 -15.85
CA MET A 1 -1.22 23.68 -15.08
C MET A 1 -1.78 22.31 -15.42
N PRO A 2 -1.00 21.32 -15.86
CA PRO A 2 -1.60 20.00 -16.08
C PRO A 2 -2.13 19.53 -14.72
N GLU A 3 -3.42 19.25 -14.65
CA GLU A 3 -4.03 18.67 -13.46
C GLU A 3 -3.29 17.36 -13.19
N THR A 4 -2.56 17.29 -12.08
CA THR A 4 -2.07 16.02 -11.54
C THR A 4 -3.29 15.20 -11.18
N SER A 5 -3.83 14.48 -12.17
CA SER A 5 -4.95 13.58 -11.99
C SER A 5 -4.49 12.49 -11.03
N THR A 6 -5.08 12.45 -9.84
CA THR A 6 -4.93 11.35 -8.90
C THR A 6 -6.15 10.43 -9.03
N ARG A 7 -5.91 9.12 -8.97
CA ARG A 7 -6.97 8.11 -8.96
C ARG A 7 -6.92 7.35 -7.63
N ARG A 8 -8.09 7.08 -7.05
CA ARG A 8 -8.19 6.30 -5.82
C ARG A 8 -8.04 4.82 -6.10
N TYR A 9 -7.21 4.15 -5.30
CA TYR A 9 -7.01 2.71 -5.30
C TYR A 9 -7.32 2.14 -3.93
N PHE A 10 -7.84 0.92 -3.92
CA PHE A 10 -7.93 0.08 -2.74
C PHE A 10 -6.71 -0.84 -2.69
N TRP A 11 -6.11 -0.97 -1.51
CA TRP A 11 -4.99 -1.86 -1.27
C TRP A 11 -5.25 -2.80 -0.11
N ILE A 12 -4.63 -3.97 -0.20
CA ILE A 12 -4.57 -4.97 0.86
C ILE A 12 -3.14 -5.52 0.91
N MET A 13 -2.59 -5.61 2.11
CA MET A 13 -1.25 -6.11 2.37
C MET A 13 -1.28 -7.08 3.55
N THR A 14 -0.76 -8.28 3.34
CA THR A 14 -0.53 -9.26 4.41
C THR A 14 0.95 -9.28 4.74
N VAL A 15 1.26 -9.13 6.02
CA VAL A 15 2.63 -9.08 6.54
C VAL A 15 2.85 -10.15 7.60
N HIS A 16 4.07 -10.67 7.67
CA HIS A 16 4.54 -11.50 8.78
C HIS A 16 5.54 -10.74 9.65
N THR A 17 5.30 -10.79 10.96
CA THR A 17 6.17 -10.23 12.01
C THR A 17 6.17 -11.17 13.21
N ASP A 18 7.35 -11.57 13.69
CA ASP A 18 7.52 -12.42 14.88
C ASP A 18 6.61 -13.66 14.89
N GLY A 19 6.50 -14.34 13.76
CA GLY A 19 5.66 -15.55 13.63
C GLY A 19 4.16 -15.28 13.60
N THR A 20 3.73 -14.02 13.63
CA THR A 20 2.33 -13.61 13.49
C THR A 20 2.07 -13.07 12.09
N GLU A 21 0.94 -13.45 11.50
CA GLU A 21 0.44 -12.88 10.24
C GLU A 21 -0.59 -11.80 10.54
N SER A 22 -0.53 -10.67 9.83
CA SER A 22 -1.50 -9.58 9.94
C SER A 22 -1.85 -9.06 8.55
N THR A 23 -3.13 -8.80 8.31
CA THR A 23 -3.62 -8.24 7.05
C THR A 23 -4.15 -6.83 7.28
N LEU A 24 -3.55 -5.86 6.59
CA LEU A 24 -3.96 -4.46 6.59
C LEU A 24 -4.58 -4.11 5.24
N LYS A 25 -5.57 -3.23 5.23
CA LYS A 25 -6.22 -2.76 4.01
C LYS A 25 -6.71 -1.33 4.18
N ASN A 26 -6.60 -0.52 3.14
CA ASN A 26 -7.13 0.85 3.11
C ASN A 26 -7.24 1.32 1.66
N THR A 27 -7.52 2.60 1.48
CA THR A 27 -7.42 3.29 0.19
C THR A 27 -6.22 4.21 0.15
N CYS A 28 -5.76 4.54 -1.05
CA CYS A 28 -4.74 5.56 -1.30
C CYS A 28 -5.05 6.28 -2.62
N ASP A 29 -4.64 7.55 -2.73
CA ASP A 29 -4.75 8.30 -3.98
C ASP A 29 -3.40 8.24 -4.70
N VAL A 30 -3.40 7.81 -5.96
CA VAL A 30 -2.19 7.55 -6.77
C VAL A 30 -2.15 8.55 -7.92
N ALA A 31 -1.04 9.27 -8.06
CA ALA A 31 -0.87 10.23 -9.15
C ALA A 31 -0.68 9.52 -10.50
N ALA A 32 -1.12 10.19 -11.58
CA ALA A 32 -0.86 9.72 -12.94
C ALA A 32 0.66 9.59 -13.18
N GLY A 33 1.06 8.44 -13.72
CA GLY A 33 2.47 8.13 -13.98
C GLY A 33 3.21 7.44 -12.82
N THR A 34 2.63 7.39 -11.61
CA THR A 34 3.19 6.59 -10.51
C THR A 34 3.12 5.10 -10.84
N THR A 35 4.25 4.43 -10.69
CA THR A 35 4.39 2.99 -10.92
C THR A 35 3.81 2.18 -9.77
N ARG A 36 3.50 0.91 -10.03
CA ARG A 36 3.02 0.00 -8.98
C ARG A 36 4.05 -0.18 -7.85
N ASP A 37 5.34 -0.17 -8.18
CA ASP A 37 6.42 -0.36 -7.22
C ASP A 37 6.55 0.84 -6.28
N GLU A 38 6.44 2.07 -6.79
CA GLU A 38 6.42 3.29 -5.96
C GLU A 38 5.21 3.32 -5.01
N VAL A 39 4.05 2.83 -5.46
CA VAL A 39 2.86 2.68 -4.60
C VAL A 39 3.11 1.61 -3.54
N TYR A 40 3.72 0.48 -3.91
CA TYR A 40 4.08 -0.57 -2.97
C TYR A 40 5.03 -0.04 -1.88
N ASP A 41 6.08 0.67 -2.25
CA ASP A 41 7.06 1.24 -1.31
C ASP A 41 6.39 2.23 -0.35
N SER A 42 5.50 3.07 -0.87
CA SER A 42 4.74 4.03 -0.07
C SER A 42 3.81 3.32 0.94
N ILE A 43 3.06 2.31 0.49
CA ILE A 43 2.17 1.53 1.37
C ILE A 43 3.00 0.73 2.38
N ARG A 44 4.14 0.18 1.98
CA ARG A 44 5.04 -0.56 2.87
C ARG A 44 5.57 0.35 3.98
N ALA A 45 5.97 1.58 3.65
CA ALA A 45 6.39 2.57 4.64
C ALA A 45 5.24 2.91 5.60
N PHE A 46 4.04 3.18 5.07
CA PHE A 46 2.86 3.42 5.89
C PHE A 46 2.53 2.25 6.83
N VAL A 47 2.56 1.00 6.32
CA VAL A 47 2.33 -0.19 7.14
C VAL A 47 3.40 -0.31 8.22
N ALA A 48 4.67 -0.02 7.92
CA ALA A 48 5.75 -0.03 8.89
C ALA A 48 5.50 0.90 10.07
N GLU A 49 4.99 2.11 9.80
CA GLU A 49 4.60 3.08 10.82
C GLU A 49 3.42 2.59 11.65
N GLN A 50 2.41 1.99 11.00
CA GLN A 50 1.23 1.45 11.69
C GLN A 50 1.56 0.31 12.65
N ILE A 51 2.47 -0.57 12.27
CA ILE A 51 2.88 -1.72 13.11
C ILE A 51 4.07 -1.40 14.02
N GLY A 52 4.65 -0.21 13.91
CA GLY A 52 5.78 0.27 14.72
C GLY A 52 7.13 -0.38 14.40
N ARG A 53 7.28 -0.99 13.22
CA ARG A 53 8.51 -1.70 12.81
C ARG A 53 8.60 -1.90 11.30
N SER A 54 9.82 -2.03 10.78
CA SER A 54 10.10 -2.10 9.34
C SER A 54 10.66 -3.43 8.85
N ASP A 55 10.96 -4.36 9.76
CA ASP A 55 11.57 -5.68 9.54
C ASP A 55 10.55 -6.80 9.26
N PHE A 56 9.38 -6.45 8.72
CA PHE A 56 8.35 -7.41 8.33
C PHE A 56 8.52 -7.90 6.89
N VAL A 57 7.99 -9.10 6.65
CA VAL A 57 7.92 -9.70 5.30
C VAL A 57 6.53 -9.47 4.73
N THR A 58 6.42 -8.95 3.51
CA THR A 58 5.14 -8.91 2.79
C THR A 58 4.86 -10.29 2.18
N ALA A 59 3.85 -11.00 2.68
CA ALA A 59 3.38 -12.26 2.08
C ALA A 59 2.47 -12.02 0.88
N PHE A 60 1.67 -10.96 0.93
CA PHE A 60 0.72 -10.64 -0.13
C PHE A 60 0.56 -9.13 -0.26
N PHE A 61 0.47 -8.66 -1.49
CA PHE A 61 0.12 -7.28 -1.80
C PHE A 61 -0.78 -7.22 -3.02
N HIS A 62 -1.94 -6.60 -2.86
CA HIS A 62 -2.85 -6.32 -3.96
C HIS A 62 -3.29 -4.87 -3.95
N LEU A 63 -3.44 -4.33 -5.15
CA LEU A 63 -3.78 -2.95 -5.43
C LEU A 63 -4.72 -2.97 -6.62
N ALA A 64 -5.94 -2.49 -6.42
CA ALA A 64 -7.00 -2.42 -7.42
C ALA A 64 -7.60 -1.01 -7.47
N PRO A 65 -8.05 -0.55 -8.64
CA PRO A 65 -8.82 0.69 -8.72
C PRO A 65 -10.00 0.65 -7.75
N ASN A 66 -10.20 1.72 -6.97
CA ASN A 66 -11.34 1.82 -6.07
C ASN A 66 -12.56 2.30 -6.87
N GLU A 67 -13.12 1.39 -7.66
CA GLU A 67 -14.39 1.56 -8.38
C GLU A 67 -15.53 1.15 -7.44
N LEU A 68 -15.85 2.04 -6.49
CA LEU A 68 -17.11 2.01 -5.73
C LEU A 68 -18.17 2.84 -6.45
#